data_AF-A0A969HLK4-F1
#
_entry.id   AF-A0A969HLK4-F1
#
_cell.length_a   1.000
_cell.length_b   1.000
_cell.length_c   1.000
_cell.angle_alpha   90.00
_cell.angle_beta   90.00
_cell.angle_gamma   90.00
#
_symmetry.space_group_name_H-M   'P 1'
#
loop_
_entity.id
_entity.type
_entity.pdbx_description
1 polymer ?
#
loop_
_entity_poly.entity_id
_entity_poly.type
_entity_poly.pdbx_seq_one_letter_code
_entity_poly.pdbx_strand_id
1 'polypeptide(L)'
;MTVEQLNELRQERANLEAKLEQLQERLKDFYDLIPLGLAGELLTDVAEQLTYERKHKANKFKEEDVEKKIDEILEELEEEKRNLNIPVTRSIRDFYEKQIKELIRKHFFADVPKTETFKILHDFSDAKTNEFIALVQNLKTSFKDSFKNLYAEYSQTKSQIEQIARNINQAERDADNDYISELRNKKENLDKQIGSIEDQIISLKAKRLNLVEEMKALRQKQESLRKKIDASRRFSAMDEKAQQVIARLRQFIKTFKEEKNNLLNATF
;
A
#
# COMPACT_ATOMS: atom_id res chain seq x y z
N MET A 1 0.87 -0.25 15.42
CA MET A 1 -0.41 0.27 14.89
C MET A 1 -1.53 -0.39 15.68
N THR A 2 -2.58 0.33 16.11
CA THR A 2 -3.66 -0.30 16.89
C THR A 2 -4.65 -1.04 15.99
N VAL A 3 -5.37 -2.01 16.53
CA VAL A 3 -6.40 -2.79 15.79
C VAL A 3 -7.51 -1.87 15.25
N GLU A 4 -7.83 -0.80 15.98
CA GLU A 4 -8.81 0.22 15.57
C GLU A 4 -8.33 1.00 14.32
N GLN A 5 -7.08 1.47 14.31
CA GLN A 5 -6.50 2.17 13.15
C GLN A 5 -6.45 1.29 11.90
N LEU A 6 -6.22 -0.01 12.07
CA LEU A 6 -6.19 -0.96 10.96
C LEU A 6 -7.60 -1.20 10.38
N ASN A 7 -8.63 -1.19 11.24
CA ASN A 7 -10.02 -1.23 10.81
C ASN A 7 -10.46 0.06 10.11
N GLU A 8 -10.02 1.23 10.58
CA GLU A 8 -10.26 2.51 9.91
C GLU A 8 -9.66 2.52 8.49
N LEU A 9 -8.40 2.07 8.34
CA LEU A 9 -7.76 1.96 7.02
C LEU A 9 -8.49 0.98 6.09
N ARG A 10 -9.03 -0.11 6.61
CA ARG A 10 -9.86 -1.05 5.84
C ARG A 10 -11.18 -0.43 5.40
N GLN A 11 -11.84 0.34 6.26
CA GLN A 11 -13.04 1.08 5.90
C GLN A 11 -12.76 2.17 4.86
N GLU A 12 -11.69 2.93 5.03
CA GLU A 12 -11.27 3.95 4.07
C GLU A 12 -10.98 3.33 2.69
N ARG A 13 -10.29 2.19 2.66
CA ARG A 13 -10.07 1.43 1.42
C ARG A 13 -11.39 1.02 0.77
N ALA A 14 -12.34 0.48 1.52
CA ALA A 14 -13.65 0.09 0.98
C ALA A 14 -14.42 1.28 0.41
N ASN A 15 -14.35 2.44 1.09
CA ASN A 15 -14.97 3.68 0.60
C ASN A 15 -14.30 4.16 -0.71
N LEU A 16 -12.97 4.07 -0.82
CA LEU A 16 -12.26 4.42 -2.04
C LEU A 16 -12.53 3.44 -3.18
N GLU A 17 -12.67 2.14 -2.90
CA GLU A 17 -13.06 1.12 -3.88
C GLU A 17 -14.48 1.41 -4.41
N ALA A 18 -15.44 1.75 -3.55
CA ALA A 18 -16.77 2.16 -3.97
C ALA A 18 -16.75 3.46 -4.80
N LYS A 19 -15.91 4.43 -4.42
CA LYS A 19 -15.70 5.65 -5.23
C LYS A 19 -15.09 5.33 -6.60
N LEU A 20 -14.18 4.36 -6.66
CA LEU A 20 -13.56 3.93 -7.91
C LEU A 20 -14.58 3.26 -8.85
N GLU A 21 -15.50 2.46 -8.32
CA GLU A 21 -16.63 1.91 -9.08
C GLU A 21 -17.55 3.02 -9.62
N GLN A 22 -17.88 4.03 -8.80
CA GLN A 22 -18.66 5.19 -9.26
C GLN A 22 -17.95 5.97 -10.37
N LEU A 23 -16.63 6.14 -10.28
CA LEU A 23 -15.83 6.79 -11.33
C LEU A 23 -15.82 5.97 -12.63
N GLN A 24 -15.80 4.64 -12.53
CA GLN A 24 -15.92 3.75 -13.70
C GLN A 24 -17.32 3.81 -14.31
N GLU A 25 -18.36 3.96 -13.51
CA GLU A 25 -19.72 4.16 -14.01
C GLU A 25 -19.85 5.47 -14.77
N ARG A 26 -19.34 6.58 -14.21
CA ARG A 26 -19.27 7.88 -14.91
C ARG A 26 -18.43 7.85 -16.17
N LEU A 27 -17.42 6.97 -16.25
CA LEU A 27 -16.64 6.79 -17.47
C LEU A 27 -17.49 6.25 -18.63
N LYS A 28 -18.52 5.45 -18.35
CA LYS A 28 -19.43 4.91 -19.37
C LYS A 28 -20.20 6.00 -20.08
N ASP A 29 -20.55 7.08 -19.39
CA ASP A 29 -21.24 8.23 -19.99
C ASP A 29 -20.41 8.90 -21.10
N PHE A 30 -19.09 8.71 -21.08
CA PHE A 30 -18.19 9.23 -22.09
C PHE A 30 -17.96 8.27 -23.26
N TYR A 31 -18.40 7.02 -23.19
CA TYR A 31 -18.13 6.01 -24.23
C TYR A 31 -18.69 6.39 -25.60
N ASP A 32 -19.82 7.09 -25.65
CA ASP A 32 -20.42 7.55 -26.91
C ASP A 32 -19.62 8.68 -27.56
N LEU A 33 -18.92 9.48 -26.76
CA LEU A 33 -18.15 10.64 -27.21
C LEU A 33 -16.67 10.31 -27.48
N ILE A 34 -16.15 9.20 -26.93
CA ILE A 34 -14.77 8.76 -27.15
C ILE A 34 -14.47 8.53 -28.64
N PRO A 35 -15.29 7.81 -29.44
CA PRO A 35 -15.05 7.65 -30.87
C PRO A 35 -14.98 8.98 -31.62
N LEU A 36 -15.80 9.95 -31.23
CA LEU A 36 -15.79 11.30 -31.81
C LEU A 36 -14.53 12.07 -31.41
N GLY A 37 -14.08 11.95 -30.17
CA GLY A 37 -12.81 12.51 -29.73
C GLY A 37 -11.60 11.91 -30.44
N LEU A 38 -11.61 10.60 -30.69
CA LEU A 38 -10.58 9.89 -31.46
C LEU A 38 -10.59 10.31 -32.94
N ALA A 39 -11.77 10.56 -33.52
CA ALA A 39 -11.94 11.12 -34.84
C ALA A 39 -11.78 12.67 -34.87
N GLY A 40 -11.17 13.26 -33.84
CA GLY A 40 -11.10 14.72 -33.67
C GLY A 40 -10.46 15.45 -34.85
N GLU A 41 -9.43 14.87 -35.47
CA GLU A 41 -8.77 15.43 -36.67
C GLU A 41 -9.73 15.50 -37.87
N LEU A 42 -10.47 14.42 -38.13
CA LEU A 42 -11.49 14.39 -39.17
C LEU A 42 -12.63 15.37 -38.88
N LEU A 43 -13.05 15.50 -37.62
CA LEU A 43 -14.08 16.47 -37.23
C LEU A 43 -13.61 17.91 -37.42
N THR A 44 -12.34 18.21 -37.18
CA THR A 44 -11.77 19.52 -37.47
C THR A 44 -11.69 19.79 -38.96
N ASP A 45 -11.28 18.81 -39.77
CA ASP A 45 -11.21 18.96 -41.22
C ASP A 45 -12.60 19.22 -41.81
N VAL A 46 -13.61 18.46 -41.37
CA VAL A 46 -15.01 18.68 -41.77
C VAL A 46 -15.49 20.06 -41.31
N ALA A 47 -15.15 20.51 -40.09
CA ALA A 47 -15.54 21.83 -39.60
C ALA A 47 -14.92 22.94 -40.45
N GLU A 48 -13.62 22.86 -40.77
CA GLU A 48 -12.94 23.80 -41.63
C GLU A 48 -13.57 23.82 -43.02
N GLN A 49 -13.80 22.65 -43.61
CA GLN A 49 -14.42 22.54 -44.92
C GLN A 49 -15.83 23.15 -44.95
N LEU A 50 -16.65 22.93 -43.93
CA LEU A 50 -17.96 23.56 -43.82
C LEU A 50 -17.86 25.09 -43.73
N THR A 51 -16.84 25.64 -43.07
CA THR A 51 -16.62 27.09 -43.06
C THR A 51 -16.21 27.63 -44.44
N TYR A 52 -15.42 26.88 -45.21
CA TYR A 52 -15.07 27.23 -46.58
C TYR A 52 -16.30 27.15 -47.50
N GLU A 53 -17.10 26.09 -47.40
CA GLU A 53 -18.35 25.95 -48.15
C GLU A 53 -19.32 27.10 -47.84
N ARG A 54 -19.44 27.49 -46.58
CA ARG A 54 -20.27 28.62 -46.15
C ARG A 54 -19.79 29.94 -46.74
N LYS A 55 -18.49 30.22 -46.68
CA LYS A 55 -17.89 31.42 -47.29
C LYS A 55 -18.11 31.44 -48.80
N HIS A 56 -17.93 30.29 -49.46
CA HIS A 56 -18.13 30.15 -50.90
C HIS A 56 -19.59 30.41 -51.29
N LYS A 57 -20.57 29.81 -50.58
CA LYS A 57 -22.00 30.05 -50.80
C LYS A 57 -22.35 31.54 -50.63
N ALA A 58 -21.82 32.19 -49.59
CA ALA A 58 -22.05 33.61 -49.35
C ALA A 58 -21.46 34.50 -50.45
N ASN A 59 -20.28 34.16 -50.99
CA ASN A 59 -19.66 34.88 -52.10
C ASN A 59 -20.44 34.69 -53.40
N LYS A 60 -20.84 33.46 -53.72
CA LYS A 60 -21.65 33.16 -54.90
C LYS A 60 -22.99 33.90 -54.87
N PHE A 61 -23.65 33.96 -53.72
CA PHE A 61 -24.90 34.72 -53.57
C PHE A 61 -24.69 36.22 -53.82
N LYS A 62 -23.57 36.80 -53.37
CA LYS A 62 -23.22 38.21 -53.65
C LYS A 62 -22.94 38.44 -55.12
N GLU A 63 -22.26 37.51 -55.80
CA GLU A 63 -22.04 37.59 -57.25
C GLU A 63 -23.37 37.55 -58.01
N GLU A 64 -24.27 36.62 -57.69
CA GLU A 64 -25.59 36.51 -58.33
C GLU A 64 -26.49 37.74 -58.07
N ASP A 65 -26.49 38.30 -56.84
CA ASP A 65 -27.25 39.51 -56.51
C ASP A 65 -26.74 40.75 -57.27
N VAL A 66 -25.43 40.84 -57.48
CA VAL A 66 -24.83 41.93 -58.24
C VAL A 66 -25.04 41.75 -59.74
N GLU A 67 -24.98 40.53 -60.29
CA GLU A 67 -25.34 40.30 -61.69
C GLU A 67 -26.77 40.75 -61.99
N LYS A 68 -27.72 40.46 -61.09
CA LYS A 68 -29.09 40.98 -61.20
C LYS A 68 -29.14 42.51 -61.21
N LYS A 69 -28.43 43.17 -60.28
CA LYS A 69 -28.37 44.63 -60.24
C LYS A 69 -27.70 45.24 -61.47
N ILE A 70 -26.71 44.57 -62.06
CA ILE A 70 -26.10 45.00 -63.32
C ILE A 70 -27.12 44.93 -64.44
N ASP A 71 -27.88 43.84 -64.54
CA ASP A 71 -28.92 43.70 -65.55
C ASP A 71 -30.05 44.73 -65.35
N GLU A 72 -30.47 45.00 -64.11
CA GLU A 72 -31.41 46.09 -63.78
C GLU A 72 -30.88 47.47 -64.22
N ILE A 73 -29.62 47.80 -63.92
CA ILE A 73 -28.99 49.06 -64.34
C ILE A 73 -28.93 49.17 -65.87
N LEU A 74 -28.67 48.06 -66.57
CA LEU A 74 -28.64 48.03 -68.03
C LEU A 74 -30.03 48.22 -68.63
N GLU A 75 -31.07 47.63 -68.03
CA GLU A 75 -32.46 47.85 -68.42
C GLU A 75 -32.87 49.31 -68.23
N GLU A 76 -32.59 49.92 -67.07
CA GLU A 76 -32.87 51.34 -66.80
C GLU A 76 -32.13 52.27 -67.78
N LEU A 77 -30.86 51.96 -68.08
CA LEU A 77 -30.06 52.72 -69.04
C LEU A 77 -30.60 52.59 -70.47
N GLU A 78 -31.20 51.46 -70.82
CA GLU A 78 -31.90 51.26 -72.09
C GLU A 78 -33.22 52.04 -72.15
N GLU A 79 -33.96 52.14 -71.05
CA GLU A 79 -35.16 52.95 -70.96
C GLU A 79 -34.86 54.45 -71.08
N GLU A 80 -33.84 54.95 -70.38
CA GLU A 80 -33.39 56.35 -70.54
C GLU A 80 -32.89 56.64 -71.95
N LYS A 81 -32.20 55.67 -72.58
CA LYS A 81 -31.79 55.80 -73.97
C LYS A 81 -32.96 55.87 -74.94
N ARG A 82 -34.10 55.22 -74.67
CA ARG A 82 -35.32 55.39 -75.51
C ARG A 82 -35.88 56.81 -75.45
N ASN A 83 -35.66 57.52 -74.34
CA ASN A 83 -36.04 58.93 -74.21
C ASN A 83 -35.12 59.87 -75.03
N LEU A 84 -33.88 59.44 -75.31
CA LEU A 84 -32.96 60.13 -76.21
C LEU A 84 -33.15 59.61 -77.64
N ASN A 85 -33.77 60.41 -78.50
CA ASN A 85 -34.13 60.04 -79.87
C ASN A 85 -32.89 59.98 -80.82
N ILE A 86 -31.84 59.26 -80.43
CA ILE A 86 -30.54 59.14 -81.10
C ILE A 86 -30.41 57.73 -81.70
N PRO A 87 -30.17 57.58 -83.02
CA PRO A 87 -30.02 56.28 -83.65
C PRO A 87 -28.63 55.69 -83.30
N VAL A 88 -28.57 54.87 -82.25
CA VAL A 88 -27.35 54.14 -81.90
C VAL A 88 -27.34 52.77 -82.56
N THR A 89 -26.35 52.50 -83.40
CA THR A 89 -26.11 51.21 -84.06
C THR A 89 -25.94 50.08 -83.03
N ARG A 90 -26.52 48.89 -83.30
CA ARG A 90 -26.47 47.70 -82.42
C ARG A 90 -25.07 47.36 -81.91
N SER A 91 -24.05 47.51 -82.76
CA SER A 91 -22.64 47.27 -82.40
C SER A 91 -22.09 48.19 -81.31
N ILE A 92 -22.59 49.42 -81.20
CA ILE A 92 -22.14 50.39 -80.19
C ILE A 92 -22.81 50.05 -78.85
N ARG A 93 -24.07 49.60 -78.87
CA ARG A 93 -24.77 49.08 -77.69
C ARG A 93 -24.03 47.88 -77.09
N ASP A 94 -23.75 46.87 -77.91
CA ASP A 94 -23.06 45.64 -77.47
C ASP A 94 -21.66 45.95 -76.91
N PHE A 95 -21.00 47.00 -77.41
CA PHE A 95 -19.72 47.47 -76.88
C PHE A 95 -19.87 48.11 -75.49
N TYR A 96 -20.78 49.05 -75.31
CA TYR A 96 -20.98 49.70 -74.00
C TYR A 96 -21.53 48.74 -72.96
N GLU A 97 -22.44 47.82 -73.33
CA GLU A 97 -22.94 46.80 -72.40
C GLU A 97 -21.81 45.90 -71.90
N LYS A 98 -20.94 45.43 -72.81
CA LYS A 98 -19.76 44.64 -72.44
C LYS A 98 -18.78 45.45 -71.59
N GLN A 99 -18.50 46.70 -71.96
CA GLN A 99 -17.57 47.55 -71.21
C GLN A 99 -18.10 47.91 -69.82
N ILE A 100 -19.39 48.16 -69.66
CA ILE A 100 -20.03 48.39 -68.36
C ILE A 100 -19.97 47.12 -67.51
N LYS A 101 -20.30 45.95 -68.08
CA LYS A 101 -20.17 44.65 -67.39
C LYS A 101 -18.72 44.39 -66.96
N GLU A 102 -17.74 44.65 -67.81
CA GLU A 102 -16.32 44.49 -67.49
C GLU A 102 -15.80 45.49 -66.45
N LEU A 103 -16.22 46.75 -66.52
CA LEU A 103 -15.84 47.80 -65.57
C LEU A 103 -16.46 47.57 -64.19
N ILE A 104 -17.74 47.17 -64.12
CA ILE A 104 -18.38 46.82 -62.85
C ILE A 104 -17.69 45.59 -62.25
N ARG A 105 -17.42 44.55 -63.05
CA ARG A 105 -16.65 43.39 -62.58
C ARG A 105 -15.26 43.78 -62.08
N LYS A 106 -14.55 44.68 -62.76
CA LYS A 106 -13.21 45.12 -62.37
C LYS A 106 -13.18 45.99 -61.12
N HIS A 107 -14.16 46.90 -60.95
CA HIS A 107 -14.18 47.86 -59.85
C HIS A 107 -14.87 47.35 -58.58
N PHE A 108 -15.84 46.44 -58.70
CA PHE A 108 -16.53 45.86 -57.54
C PHE A 108 -15.96 44.51 -57.09
N PHE A 109 -15.17 43.82 -57.93
CA PHE A 109 -14.66 42.46 -57.64
C PHE A 109 -13.13 42.32 -57.76
N ALA A 110 -12.36 43.40 -57.59
CA ALA A 110 -10.89 43.30 -57.52
C ALA A 110 -10.42 42.38 -56.37
N ASP A 111 -11.22 42.25 -55.30
CA ASP A 111 -10.91 41.46 -54.11
C ASP A 111 -11.62 40.09 -54.04
N VAL A 112 -12.45 39.74 -55.04
CA VAL A 112 -13.17 38.46 -55.06
C VAL A 112 -12.41 37.48 -55.97
N PRO A 113 -11.69 36.49 -55.42
CA PRO A 113 -10.96 35.54 -56.24
C PRO A 113 -11.95 34.74 -57.09
N LYS A 114 -11.72 34.66 -58.40
CA LYS A 114 -12.47 33.77 -59.30
C LYS A 114 -12.46 32.35 -58.73
N THR A 115 -13.62 31.88 -58.31
CA THR A 115 -13.81 30.54 -57.76
C THR A 115 -13.92 29.51 -58.88
N GLU A 116 -12.83 29.29 -59.62
CA GLU A 116 -12.73 28.13 -60.49
C GLU A 116 -12.27 26.93 -59.65
N THR A 117 -13.13 25.90 -59.56
CA THR A 117 -12.92 24.57 -58.94
C THR A 117 -13.18 24.38 -57.43
N PHE A 118 -14.06 25.15 -56.78
CA PHE A 118 -14.52 24.76 -55.44
C PHE A 118 -15.61 23.67 -55.50
N LYS A 119 -15.32 22.48 -54.99
CA LYS A 119 -16.29 21.37 -54.88
C LYS A 119 -16.94 21.38 -53.50
N ILE A 120 -18.25 21.65 -53.47
CA ILE A 120 -19.07 21.45 -52.27
C ILE A 120 -19.17 19.93 -52.02
N LEU A 121 -18.81 19.46 -50.82
CA LEU A 121 -18.91 18.03 -50.47
C LEU A 121 -20.04 17.75 -49.49
N HIS A 122 -20.31 18.64 -48.53
CA HIS A 122 -21.25 18.36 -47.43
C HIS A 122 -22.59 19.09 -47.58
N ASP A 123 -22.59 20.30 -48.16
CA ASP A 123 -23.79 21.08 -48.47
C ASP A 123 -24.73 21.29 -47.27
N PHE A 124 -24.16 21.57 -46.09
CA PHE A 124 -24.97 21.83 -44.90
C PHE A 124 -25.71 23.17 -45.00
N SER A 125 -26.85 23.26 -44.32
CA SER A 125 -27.51 24.53 -44.04
C SER A 125 -26.70 25.32 -43.00
N ASP A 126 -26.93 26.63 -42.91
CA ASP A 126 -26.28 27.47 -41.89
C ASP A 126 -26.59 26.98 -40.47
N ALA A 127 -27.82 26.52 -40.22
CA ALA A 127 -28.23 25.95 -38.94
C ALA A 127 -27.42 24.69 -38.59
N LYS A 128 -27.32 23.73 -39.52
CA LYS A 128 -26.55 22.50 -39.34
C LYS A 128 -25.05 22.76 -39.18
N THR A 129 -24.51 23.72 -39.93
CA THR A 129 -23.10 24.14 -39.82
C THR A 129 -22.81 24.71 -38.44
N ASN A 130 -23.68 25.57 -37.91
CA ASN A 130 -23.51 26.14 -36.57
C ASN A 130 -23.65 25.07 -35.48
N GLU A 131 -24.60 24.14 -35.60
CA GLU A 131 -24.75 23.01 -34.67
C GLU A 131 -23.51 22.11 -34.65
N PHE A 132 -22.97 21.79 -35.84
CA PHE A 132 -21.76 20.98 -35.95
C PHE A 132 -20.54 21.67 -35.33
N ILE A 133 -20.33 22.96 -35.65
CA ILE A 133 -19.23 23.74 -35.06
C ILE A 133 -19.37 23.82 -33.53
N ALA A 134 -20.58 24.04 -33.02
CA ALA A 134 -20.85 24.05 -31.57
C ALA A 134 -20.56 22.69 -30.93
N LEU A 135 -20.92 21.58 -31.58
CA LEU A 135 -20.60 20.23 -31.13
C LEU A 135 -19.09 19.99 -31.08
N VAL A 136 -18.35 20.36 -32.12
CA VAL A 136 -16.89 20.23 -32.17
C VAL A 136 -16.22 21.08 -31.08
N GLN A 137 -16.72 22.29 -30.84
CA GLN A 137 -16.23 23.14 -29.75
C GLN A 137 -16.50 22.52 -28.37
N ASN A 138 -17.71 22.01 -28.13
CA ASN A 138 -18.08 21.34 -26.88
C ASN A 138 -17.23 20.08 -26.63
N LEU A 139 -16.93 19.31 -27.68
CA LEU A 139 -16.00 18.18 -27.59
C LEU A 139 -14.58 18.64 -27.22
N LYS A 140 -14.11 19.74 -27.81
CA LYS A 140 -12.75 20.26 -27.59
C LYS A 140 -12.53 20.81 -26.18
N THR A 141 -13.55 21.41 -25.58
CA THR A 141 -13.48 22.02 -24.24
C THR A 141 -14.10 21.12 -23.18
N SER A 142 -15.43 21.05 -23.14
CA SER A 142 -16.19 20.42 -22.07
C SER A 142 -15.89 18.93 -21.91
N PHE A 143 -15.91 18.17 -23.01
CA PHE A 143 -15.60 16.73 -22.96
C PHE A 143 -14.14 16.49 -22.54
N LYS A 144 -13.19 17.21 -23.16
CA LYS A 144 -11.77 17.08 -22.85
C LYS A 144 -11.46 17.35 -21.38
N ASP A 145 -12.01 18.43 -20.81
CA ASP A 145 -11.74 18.82 -19.44
C ASP A 145 -12.43 17.86 -18.45
N SER A 146 -13.68 17.47 -18.73
CA SER A 146 -14.41 16.50 -17.91
C SER A 146 -13.72 15.13 -17.89
N PHE A 147 -13.28 14.65 -19.05
CA PHE A 147 -12.56 13.38 -19.18
C PHE A 147 -11.20 13.43 -18.46
N LYS A 148 -10.45 14.53 -18.60
CA LYS A 148 -9.18 14.72 -17.89
C LYS A 148 -9.37 14.72 -16.37
N ASN A 149 -10.38 15.43 -15.87
CA ASN A 149 -10.68 15.48 -14.44
C ASN A 149 -11.08 14.09 -13.92
N LEU A 150 -11.96 13.39 -14.63
CA LEU A 150 -12.37 12.03 -14.28
C LEU A 150 -11.16 11.08 -14.25
N TYR A 151 -10.28 11.14 -15.24
CA TYR A 151 -9.07 10.33 -15.28
C TYR A 151 -8.09 10.67 -14.15
N ALA A 152 -7.93 11.96 -13.83
CA ALA A 152 -7.09 12.40 -12.71
C ALA A 152 -7.63 11.88 -11.36
N GLU A 153 -8.94 12.00 -11.13
CA GLU A 153 -9.60 11.47 -9.93
C GLU A 153 -9.49 9.95 -9.85
N TYR A 154 -9.67 9.24 -10.97
CA TYR A 154 -9.52 7.78 -11.04
C TYR A 154 -8.09 7.36 -10.69
N SER A 155 -7.09 8.00 -11.31
CA SER A 155 -5.67 7.72 -11.08
C SER A 155 -5.28 7.99 -9.63
N GLN A 156 -5.71 9.12 -9.06
CA GLN A 156 -5.46 9.48 -7.67
C GLN A 156 -6.11 8.48 -6.70
N THR A 157 -7.38 8.15 -6.92
CA THR A 157 -8.13 7.19 -6.07
C THR A 157 -7.46 5.81 -6.11
N LYS A 158 -7.06 5.34 -7.30
CA LYS A 158 -6.32 4.08 -7.45
C LYS A 158 -4.98 4.10 -6.70
N SER A 159 -4.22 5.19 -6.82
CA SER A 159 -2.95 5.34 -6.11
C SER A 159 -3.12 5.33 -4.60
N GLN A 160 -4.16 5.99 -4.08
CA GLN A 160 -4.51 5.97 -2.66
C GLN A 160 -4.86 4.56 -2.18
N ILE A 161 -5.66 3.80 -2.93
CA ILE A 161 -5.96 2.39 -2.62
C ILE A 161 -4.67 1.57 -2.51
N GLU A 162 -3.76 1.70 -3.49
CA GLU A 162 -2.47 0.99 -3.48
C GLU A 162 -1.58 1.40 -2.30
N GLN A 163 -1.62 2.67 -1.89
CA GLN A 163 -0.89 3.14 -0.71
C GLN A 163 -1.47 2.57 0.58
N ILE A 164 -2.80 2.62 0.76
CA ILE A 164 -3.48 2.05 1.93
C ILE A 164 -3.25 0.53 2.00
N ALA A 165 -3.35 -0.18 0.88
CA ALA A 165 -3.07 -1.62 0.84
C ALA A 165 -1.64 -1.95 1.29
N ARG A 166 -0.64 -1.15 0.87
CA ARG A 166 0.75 -1.29 1.36
C ARG A 166 0.86 -1.03 2.85
N ASN A 167 0.20 0.01 3.35
CA ASN A 167 0.20 0.33 4.78
C ASN A 167 -0.43 -0.77 5.63
N ILE A 168 -1.56 -1.33 5.20
CA ILE A 168 -2.21 -2.47 5.86
C ILE A 168 -1.28 -3.67 5.90
N ASN A 169 -0.69 -4.06 4.76
CA ASN A 169 0.22 -5.20 4.69
C ASN A 169 1.46 -5.00 5.57
N GLN A 170 2.00 -3.78 5.64
CA GLN A 170 3.13 -3.47 6.52
C GLN A 170 2.72 -3.55 7.99
N ALA A 171 1.54 -3.03 8.34
CA ALA A 171 0.99 -3.10 9.68
C ALA A 171 0.82 -4.55 10.16
N GLU A 172 0.30 -5.42 9.29
CA GLU A 172 0.09 -6.84 9.59
C GLU A 172 1.42 -7.57 9.77
N ARG A 173 2.42 -7.29 8.92
CA ARG A 173 3.78 -7.84 9.07
C ARG A 173 4.45 -7.41 10.36
N ASP A 174 4.34 -6.13 10.71
CA ASP A 174 4.95 -5.59 11.92
C ASP A 174 4.26 -6.14 13.16
N ALA A 175 2.92 -6.28 13.16
CA ALA A 175 2.17 -6.90 14.23
C ALA A 175 2.51 -8.39 14.42
N ASP A 176 2.66 -9.14 13.32
CA ASP A 176 3.10 -10.53 13.36
C ASP A 176 4.53 -10.65 13.91
N ASN A 177 5.42 -9.73 13.52
CA ASN A 177 6.81 -9.72 13.99
C ASN A 177 6.92 -9.36 15.48
N ASP A 178 6.17 -8.36 15.94
CA ASP A 178 6.13 -7.97 17.35
C ASP A 178 5.59 -9.11 18.23
N TYR A 179 4.49 -9.75 17.82
CA TYR A 179 3.92 -10.90 18.53
C TYR A 179 4.90 -12.10 18.57
N ILE A 180 5.55 -12.41 17.44
CA ILE A 180 6.57 -13.47 17.38
C ILE A 180 7.79 -13.11 18.24
N SER A 181 8.19 -11.84 18.29
CA SER A 181 9.29 -11.33 19.12
C SER A 181 9.00 -11.52 20.61
N GLU A 182 7.79 -11.17 21.06
CA GLU A 182 7.36 -11.41 22.44
C GLU A 182 7.38 -12.90 22.81
N LEU A 183 6.89 -13.76 21.92
CA LEU A 183 6.94 -15.21 22.12
C LEU A 183 8.38 -15.74 22.20
N ARG A 184 9.28 -15.24 21.35
CA ARG A 184 10.72 -15.58 21.40
C ARG A 184 11.35 -15.15 22.72
N ASN A 185 11.09 -13.92 23.17
CA ASN A 185 11.60 -13.42 24.45
C ASN A 185 11.06 -14.25 25.63
N LYS A 186 9.78 -14.62 25.60
CA LYS A 186 9.17 -15.47 26.63
C LYS A 186 9.80 -16.85 26.66
N LYS A 187 10.05 -17.45 25.49
CA LYS A 187 10.77 -18.72 25.37
C LYS A 187 12.19 -18.61 25.94
N GLU A 188 12.94 -17.58 25.55
CA GLU A 188 14.32 -17.38 26.03
C GLU A 188 14.38 -17.20 27.55
N ASN A 189 13.41 -16.48 28.14
CA ASN A 189 13.30 -16.35 29.59
C ASN A 189 12.98 -17.68 30.28
N LEU A 190 12.10 -18.50 29.70
CA LEU A 190 11.82 -19.85 30.19
C LEU A 190 13.04 -20.76 30.09
N ASP A 191 13.77 -20.73 28.96
CA ASP A 191 14.99 -21.50 28.76
C ASP A 191 16.07 -21.12 29.79
N LYS A 192 16.23 -19.83 30.09
CA LYS A 192 17.12 -19.34 31.17
C LYS A 192 16.69 -19.84 32.55
N GLN A 193 15.39 -19.80 32.84
CA GLN A 193 14.86 -20.33 34.11
C GLN A 193 15.11 -21.83 34.23
N ILE A 194 14.87 -22.59 33.17
CA ILE A 194 15.15 -24.03 33.12
C ILE A 194 16.64 -24.28 33.41
N GLY A 195 17.55 -23.57 32.73
CA GLY A 195 18.99 -23.70 32.99
C GLY A 195 19.36 -23.41 34.44
N SER A 196 18.80 -22.35 35.03
CA SER A 196 19.04 -22.04 36.45
C SER A 196 18.54 -23.13 37.41
N ILE A 197 17.41 -23.76 37.09
CA ILE A 197 16.84 -24.85 37.89
C ILE A 197 17.69 -26.11 37.73
N GLU A 198 18.19 -26.39 36.53
CA GLU A 198 19.10 -27.50 36.27
C GLU A 198 20.41 -27.35 37.05
N ASP A 199 21.00 -26.16 37.06
CA ASP A 199 22.19 -25.85 37.87
C ASP A 199 21.93 -26.05 39.36
N GLN A 200 20.77 -25.59 39.85
CA GLN A 200 20.36 -25.81 41.23
C GLN A 200 20.22 -27.32 41.54
N ILE A 201 19.60 -28.09 40.65
CA ILE A 201 19.46 -29.55 40.79
C ILE A 201 20.84 -30.22 40.86
N ILE A 202 21.78 -29.82 40.00
CA ILE A 202 23.15 -30.34 40.00
C ILE A 202 23.83 -30.03 41.33
N SER A 203 23.74 -28.78 41.80
CA SER A 203 24.34 -28.36 43.07
C SER A 203 23.77 -29.12 44.28
N LEU A 204 22.44 -29.33 44.30
CA LEU A 204 21.76 -30.08 45.36
C LEU A 204 22.11 -31.56 45.32
N LYS A 205 22.24 -32.16 44.13
CA LYS A 205 22.72 -33.54 43.97
C LYS A 205 24.14 -33.70 44.51
N ALA A 206 25.04 -32.76 44.22
CA ALA A 206 26.41 -32.78 44.74
C ALA A 206 26.43 -32.65 46.28
N LYS A 207 25.67 -31.71 46.85
CA LYS A 207 25.51 -31.59 48.31
C LYS A 207 24.98 -32.88 48.95
N ARG A 208 23.99 -33.51 48.33
CA ARG A 208 23.44 -34.79 48.80
C ARG A 208 24.49 -35.89 48.80
N LEU A 209 25.32 -35.99 47.75
CA LEU A 209 26.39 -36.97 47.68
C LEU A 209 27.41 -36.76 48.81
N ASN A 210 27.85 -35.53 49.04
CA ASN A 210 28.79 -35.20 50.11
C ASN A 210 28.21 -35.57 51.49
N LEU A 211 26.95 -35.20 51.77
CA LEU A 211 26.29 -35.56 53.04
C LEU A 211 26.18 -37.08 53.23
N VAL A 212 25.94 -37.84 52.15
CA VAL A 212 25.91 -39.31 52.21
C VAL A 212 27.29 -39.88 52.54
N GLU A 213 28.37 -39.31 52.00
CA GLU A 213 29.74 -39.71 52.33
C GLU A 213 30.11 -39.38 53.78
N GLU A 214 29.77 -38.18 54.26
CA GLU A 214 29.95 -37.78 55.65
C GLU A 214 29.18 -38.70 56.60
N MET A 215 27.93 -39.03 56.28
CA MET A 215 27.14 -39.99 57.06
C MET A 215 27.80 -41.36 57.14
N LYS A 216 28.39 -41.86 56.04
CA LYS A 216 29.12 -43.14 56.03
C LYS A 216 30.35 -43.07 56.95
N ALA A 217 31.14 -41.99 56.85
CA ALA A 217 32.31 -41.79 57.70
C ALA A 217 31.94 -41.71 59.19
N LEU A 218 30.87 -40.99 59.53
CA LEU A 218 30.37 -40.90 60.90
C LEU A 218 29.89 -42.26 61.44
N ARG A 219 29.21 -43.07 60.62
CA ARG A 219 28.82 -44.44 61.00
C ARG A 219 30.02 -45.33 61.29
N GLN A 220 31.06 -45.30 60.43
CA GLN A 220 32.29 -46.05 60.66
C GLN A 220 32.99 -45.61 61.96
N LYS A 221 33.04 -44.29 62.21
CA LYS A 221 33.61 -43.75 63.45
C LYS A 221 32.81 -44.20 64.67
N GLN A 222 31.47 -44.14 64.61
CA GLN A 222 30.60 -44.63 65.68
C GLN A 222 30.85 -46.11 65.99
N GLU A 223 30.99 -46.95 64.98
CA GLU A 223 31.23 -48.37 65.16
C GLU A 223 32.62 -48.67 65.77
N SER A 224 33.65 -47.92 65.35
CA SER A 224 34.97 -48.01 65.97
C SER A 224 34.95 -47.60 67.45
N LEU A 225 34.20 -46.56 67.80
CA LEU A 225 34.02 -46.11 69.18
C LEU A 225 33.25 -47.13 70.01
N ARG A 226 32.20 -47.74 69.46
CA ARG A 226 31.49 -48.85 70.12
C ARG A 226 32.42 -50.01 70.45
N LYS A 227 33.24 -50.44 69.48
CA LYS A 227 34.25 -51.50 69.71
C LYS A 227 35.25 -51.12 70.83
N LYS A 228 35.69 -49.85 70.88
CA LYS A 228 36.57 -49.36 71.96
C LYS A 228 35.87 -49.36 73.33
N ILE A 229 34.60 -48.95 73.39
CA ILE A 229 33.81 -48.97 74.63
C ILE A 229 33.62 -50.41 75.12
N ASP A 230 33.28 -51.34 74.23
CA ASP A 230 33.11 -52.75 74.59
C ASP A 230 34.42 -53.38 75.08
N ALA A 231 35.55 -53.04 74.44
CA ALA A 231 36.87 -53.45 74.92
C ALA A 231 37.18 -52.87 76.31
N SER A 232 36.91 -51.59 76.54
CA SER A 232 37.10 -50.95 77.84
C SER A 232 36.25 -51.59 78.94
N ARG A 233 34.99 -51.95 78.65
CA ARG A 233 34.14 -52.70 79.59
C ARG A 233 34.73 -54.07 79.93
N ARG A 234 35.29 -54.78 78.96
CA ARG A 234 35.98 -56.06 79.19
C ARG A 234 37.22 -55.89 80.08
N PHE A 235 38.04 -54.87 79.82
CA PHE A 235 39.20 -54.57 80.66
C PHE A 235 38.79 -54.22 82.09
N SER A 236 37.77 -53.39 82.28
CA SER A 236 37.26 -53.05 83.61
C SER A 236 36.75 -54.27 84.38
N ALA A 237 36.05 -55.20 83.72
CA ALA A 237 35.60 -56.44 84.35
C ALA A 237 36.76 -57.39 84.69
N MET A 238 37.83 -57.40 83.89
CA MET A 238 39.05 -58.13 84.20
C MET A 238 39.80 -57.51 85.39
N ASP A 239 39.89 -56.18 85.44
CA ASP A 239 40.51 -55.45 86.55
C ASP A 239 39.76 -55.68 87.87
N GLU A 240 38.42 -55.68 87.84
CA GLU A 240 37.61 -55.97 89.02
C GLU A 240 37.88 -57.40 89.55
N LYS A 241 37.95 -58.40 88.66
CA LYS A 241 38.36 -59.76 89.04
C LYS A 241 39.78 -59.81 89.57
N ALA A 242 40.72 -59.10 88.95
CA ALA A 242 42.10 -59.02 89.42
C ALA A 242 42.16 -58.41 90.83
N GLN A 243 41.41 -57.35 91.10
CA GLN A 243 41.30 -56.75 92.43
C GLN A 243 40.69 -57.73 93.45
N GLN A 244 39.66 -58.50 93.09
CA GLN A 244 39.09 -59.54 93.95
C GLN A 244 40.12 -60.63 94.27
N VAL A 245 40.91 -61.06 93.28
CA VAL A 245 41.99 -62.05 93.48
C VAL A 245 43.09 -61.47 94.38
N ILE A 246 43.51 -60.24 94.15
CA ILE A 246 44.50 -59.54 95.00
C ILE A 246 43.98 -59.43 96.44
N ALA A 247 42.71 -59.09 96.63
CA ALA A 247 42.10 -59.02 97.95
C ALA A 247 42.10 -60.39 98.65
N ARG A 248 41.72 -61.47 97.93
CA ARG A 248 41.79 -62.83 98.47
C ARG A 248 43.22 -63.27 98.81
N LEU A 249 44.19 -62.94 97.97
CA LEU A 249 45.61 -63.24 98.24
C LEU A 249 46.12 -62.46 99.45
N ARG A 250 45.72 -61.20 99.61
CA ARG A 250 46.05 -60.41 100.82
C ARG A 250 45.42 -61.01 102.07
N GLN A 251 44.15 -61.42 102.00
CA GLN A 251 43.47 -62.12 103.07
C GLN A 251 44.20 -63.42 103.43
N PHE A 252 44.56 -64.21 102.42
CA PHE A 252 45.31 -65.46 102.58
C PHE A 252 46.69 -65.24 103.20
N ILE A 253 47.43 -64.22 102.77
CA ILE A 253 48.73 -63.86 103.37
C ILE A 253 48.53 -63.43 104.84
N LYS A 254 47.44 -62.73 105.15
CA LYS A 254 47.13 -62.33 106.53
C LYS A 254 46.80 -63.54 107.39
N THR A 255 45.92 -64.44 106.96
CA THR A 255 45.59 -65.67 107.67
C THR A 255 46.80 -66.59 107.80
N PHE A 256 47.62 -66.69 106.76
CA PHE A 256 48.87 -67.46 106.80
C PHE A 256 49.87 -66.89 107.81
N LYS A 257 49.99 -65.56 107.92
CA LYS A 257 50.81 -64.92 108.96
C LYS A 257 50.25 -65.14 110.37
N GLU A 258 48.93 -65.09 110.53
CA GLU A 258 48.24 -65.35 111.81
C GLU A 258 48.41 -66.82 112.25
N GLU A 259 48.24 -67.79 111.34
CA GLU A 259 48.49 -69.21 111.59
C GLU A 259 49.95 -69.48 111.94
N LYS A 260 50.91 -68.84 111.24
CA LYS A 260 52.33 -68.94 111.59
C LYS A 260 52.62 -68.39 112.99
N ASN A 261 52.00 -67.28 113.40
CA ASN A 261 52.13 -66.74 114.76
C ASN A 261 51.50 -67.66 115.80
N ASN A 262 50.35 -68.27 115.49
CA ASN A 262 49.70 -69.23 116.39
C ASN A 262 50.54 -70.51 116.55
N LEU A 263 51.19 -70.98 115.48
CA LEU A 263 52.14 -72.11 115.54
C LEU A 263 53.40 -71.78 116.35
N LEU A 264 53.86 -70.52 116.36
CA LEU A 264 54.98 -70.08 117.22
C LEU A 264 54.58 -69.96 118.70
N ASN A 265 53.31 -69.68 119.00
CA ASN A 265 52.79 -69.56 120.36
C ASN A 265 52.23 -70.88 120.94
N ALA A 266 52.08 -71.92 120.11
CA ALA A 266 51.62 -73.26 120.50
C ALA A 266 52.77 -74.22 120.88
N THR A 267 54.02 -73.74 120.88
CA THR A 267 55.17 -74.42 121.47
C THR A 267 55.70 -73.60 122.64
N PHE A 268 55.03 -73.73 123.79
CA PHE A 268 55.56 -73.49 125.13
C PHE A 268 55.39 -74.77 125.93
#